data_AF-A0A653CQ34-F1
#
_entry.id   AF-A0A653CQ34-F1
#
_cell.length_a   1.000
_cell.length_b   1.000
_cell.length_c   1.000
_cell.angle_alpha   90.00
_cell.angle_beta   90.00
_cell.angle_gamma   90.00
#
_symmetry.space_group_name_H-M   'P 1'
#
loop_
_entity.id
_entity.type
_entity.pdbx_description
1 polymer ?
#
loop_
_entity_poly.entity_id
_entity_poly.type
_entity_poly.pdbx_seq_one_letter_code
_entity_poly.pdbx_strand_id
1 'polypeptide(L)'
;QELKESFNYGLFCPPDNGRAGKFLDEERRLGDYPFNGPVGYLELKYKRRVYKMISLDEKQLKSLHTKANLRRFLDYVQNGQVEKITKMCSKGLDPNFHCQESGETPLTIATGIKKPSKVLIALVNGGALLDYRTKDGSTAVHRAVDHRSLEALRTLLG
;
A
#
# COMPACT_ATOMS: atom_id res chain seq x y z
N GLN A 1 17.23 -11.33 15.99
CA GLN A 1 16.96 -11.82 14.62
C GLN A 1 16.44 -10.64 13.82
N GLU A 2 17.03 -10.35 12.66
CA GLU A 2 16.67 -9.16 11.87
C GLU A 2 15.31 -9.38 11.17
N LEU A 3 14.46 -8.36 11.16
CA LEU A 3 13.17 -8.42 10.47
C LEU A 3 13.43 -8.38 8.96
N LYS A 4 13.06 -9.44 8.25
CA LYS A 4 13.07 -9.45 6.79
C LYS A 4 12.18 -8.32 6.26
N GLU A 5 12.67 -7.54 5.30
CA GLU A 5 11.97 -6.37 4.73
C GLU A 5 11.56 -5.36 5.82
N SER A 6 12.45 -5.12 6.78
CA SER A 6 12.26 -4.20 7.91
C SER A 6 11.74 -2.82 7.51
N PHE A 7 12.13 -2.35 6.32
CA PHE A 7 11.70 -1.07 5.73
C PHE A 7 10.19 -0.97 5.41
N ASN A 8 9.48 -2.10 5.38
CA ASN A 8 8.02 -2.17 5.22
C ASN A 8 7.31 -2.45 6.54
N TYR A 9 7.97 -2.30 7.69
CA TYR A 9 7.30 -2.17 8.97
C TYR A 9 7.08 -0.70 9.30
N GLY A 10 6.02 -0.41 10.04
CA GLY A 10 5.71 0.95 10.51
C GLY A 10 5.09 0.92 11.90
N LEU A 11 5.20 2.05 12.59
CA LEU A 11 4.52 2.26 13.86
C LEU A 11 3.01 2.37 13.61
N PHE A 12 2.24 1.57 14.32
CA PHE A 12 0.80 1.47 14.20
C PHE A 12 0.15 1.86 15.52
N CYS A 13 -0.77 2.81 15.46
CA CYS A 13 -1.66 3.17 16.55
C CYS A 13 -2.89 2.24 16.51
N PRO A 14 -3.11 1.40 17.53
CA PRO A 14 -4.27 0.52 17.57
C PRO A 14 -5.60 1.27 17.58
N PRO A 15 -6.71 0.59 17.23
CA PRO A 15 -8.04 1.17 17.37
C PRO A 15 -8.33 1.54 18.84
N ASP A 16 -8.96 2.68 19.05
CA ASP A 16 -9.27 3.21 20.39
C ASP A 16 -10.56 4.04 20.34
N ASN A 17 -11.49 3.78 21.28
CA ASN A 17 -12.76 4.50 21.43
C ASN A 17 -13.54 4.70 20.11
N GLY A 18 -13.66 3.64 19.31
CA GLY A 18 -14.37 3.67 18.03
C GLY A 18 -13.60 4.31 16.86
N ARG A 19 -12.38 4.83 17.09
CA ARG A 19 -11.47 5.23 16.01
C ARG A 19 -10.75 4.02 15.47
N ALA A 20 -10.74 3.86 14.15
CA ALA A 20 -9.95 2.82 13.49
C ALA A 20 -8.45 3.04 13.75
N GLY A 21 -7.71 1.95 13.90
CA GLY A 21 -6.26 2.00 13.99
C GLY A 21 -5.64 2.55 12.70
N LYS A 22 -4.41 3.04 12.77
CA LYS A 22 -3.69 3.61 11.63
C LYS A 22 -2.18 3.49 11.78
N PHE A 23 -1.47 3.42 10.66
CA PHE A 23 -0.04 3.69 10.66
C PHE A 23 0.20 5.17 10.95
N LEU A 24 1.28 5.45 11.68
CA LEU A 24 1.75 6.82 11.89
C LEU A 24 2.38 7.32 10.58
N ASP A 25 2.11 8.58 10.28
CA ASP A 25 2.87 9.37 9.32
C ASP A 25 4.28 9.59 9.87
N GLU A 26 5.29 9.16 9.10
CA GLU A 26 6.72 9.22 9.46
C GLU A 26 7.24 10.66 9.52
N GLU A 27 6.59 11.61 8.84
CA GLU A 27 7.00 13.03 8.83
C GLU A 27 6.36 13.83 9.98
N ARG A 28 5.39 13.24 10.70
CA ARG A 28 4.70 13.90 11.82
C ARG A 28 5.38 13.56 13.14
N ARG A 29 5.55 14.56 14.01
CA ARG A 29 6.14 14.35 15.35
C ARG A 29 5.28 13.40 16.17
N LEU A 30 5.96 12.51 16.90
CA LEU A 30 5.30 11.53 17.76
C LEU A 30 4.39 12.19 18.82
N GLY A 31 4.81 13.33 19.38
CA GLY A 31 4.02 14.09 20.37
C GLY A 31 2.72 14.69 19.83
N ASP A 32 2.55 14.78 18.51
CA ASP A 32 1.32 15.31 17.91
C ASP A 32 0.22 14.24 17.81
N TYR A 33 0.49 12.99 18.19
CA TYR A 33 -0.50 11.92 18.20
C TYR A 33 -1.23 11.87 19.55
N PRO A 34 -2.57 11.70 19.55
CA PRO A 34 -3.36 11.71 20.77
C PRO A 34 -3.24 10.38 21.52
N PHE A 35 -2.16 10.19 22.26
CA PHE A 35 -1.99 9.04 23.15
C PHE A 35 -2.87 9.20 24.38
N ASN A 36 -3.66 8.16 24.68
CA ASN A 36 -4.46 8.13 25.90
C ASN A 36 -3.60 7.56 27.05
N GLY A 37 -3.32 8.39 28.06
CA GLY A 37 -2.60 7.99 29.27
C GLY A 37 -1.17 8.52 29.35
N PRO A 38 -0.48 8.26 30.49
CA PRO A 38 0.85 8.79 30.77
C PRO A 38 1.96 8.15 29.91
N VAL A 39 1.69 6.99 29.32
CA VAL A 39 2.59 6.26 28.41
C VAL A 39 1.81 5.91 27.15
N GLY A 40 2.26 6.39 25.99
CA GLY A 40 1.67 6.03 24.70
C GLY A 40 1.95 4.58 24.34
N TYR A 41 0.96 3.90 23.75
CA TYR A 41 1.08 2.53 23.25
C TYR A 41 1.03 2.50 21.71
N LEU A 42 1.99 1.81 21.11
CA LEU A 42 2.12 1.60 19.66
C LEU A 42 2.55 0.16 19.39
N GLU A 43 2.21 -0.32 18.21
CA GLU A 43 2.63 -1.63 17.70
C GLU A 43 3.56 -1.44 16.50
N LEU A 44 4.59 -2.28 16.37
CA LEU A 44 5.35 -2.37 15.12
C LEU A 44 4.69 -3.42 14.22
N LYS A 45 4.09 -2.99 13.11
CA LYS A 45 3.36 -3.87 12.19
C LYS A 45 3.91 -3.80 10.78
N TYR A 46 3.86 -4.93 10.07
CA TYR A 46 4.10 -4.93 8.63
C TYR A 46 3.03 -4.07 7.95
N LYS A 47 3.47 -3.16 7.09
CA LYS A 47 2.63 -2.24 6.31
C LYS A 47 1.70 -3.06 5.41
N ARG A 48 0.42 -2.92 5.68
CA ARG A 48 -0.71 -3.58 4.99
C ARG A 48 -1.82 -2.57 4.89
N ARG A 49 -2.78 -2.81 4.01
CA ARG A 49 -3.99 -2.00 3.93
C ARG A 49 -4.71 -1.98 5.29
N VAL A 50 -5.02 -0.78 5.76
CA VAL A 50 -5.84 -0.56 6.95
C VAL A 50 -7.31 -0.50 6.55
N TYR A 51 -8.08 -1.53 6.91
CA TYR A 51 -9.51 -1.60 6.60
C TYR A 51 -10.32 -0.78 7.60
N LYS A 52 -10.99 0.28 7.15
CA LYS A 52 -11.78 1.17 8.02
C LYS A 52 -13.15 0.60 8.40
N MET A 53 -13.84 -0.05 7.46
CA MET A 53 -15.16 -0.64 7.68
C MET A 53 -15.39 -1.75 6.67
N ILE A 54 -14.94 -2.96 7.00
CA ILE A 54 -15.26 -4.12 6.19
C ILE A 54 -15.52 -5.33 7.10
N SER A 55 -16.74 -5.87 7.04
CA SER A 55 -17.13 -7.15 7.65
C SER A 55 -16.66 -8.35 6.80
N LEU A 56 -15.42 -8.32 6.31
CA LEU A 56 -14.85 -9.46 5.58
C LEU A 56 -14.29 -10.42 6.61
N ASP A 57 -14.70 -11.69 6.49
CA ASP A 57 -14.04 -12.74 7.25
C ASP A 57 -12.64 -13.03 6.70
N GLU A 58 -11.79 -13.62 7.52
CA GLU A 58 -10.40 -13.93 7.18
C GLU A 58 -10.29 -14.88 5.97
N LYS A 59 -11.28 -15.76 5.73
CA LYS A 59 -11.27 -16.71 4.61
C LYS A 59 -11.49 -15.99 3.29
N GLN A 60 -12.41 -15.03 3.25
CA GLN A 60 -12.66 -14.19 2.08
C GLN A 60 -11.40 -13.40 1.70
N LEU A 61 -10.73 -12.78 2.69
CA LEU A 61 -9.46 -12.10 2.44
C LEU A 61 -8.39 -13.06 1.91
N LYS A 62 -8.23 -14.25 2.49
CA LYS A 62 -7.29 -15.27 1.98
C LYS A 62 -7.57 -15.65 0.53
N SER A 63 -8.85 -15.82 0.16
CA SER A 63 -9.24 -16.17 -1.21
C SER A 63 -8.90 -15.07 -2.24
N LEU A 64 -8.91 -13.80 -1.82
CA LEU A 64 -8.54 -12.68 -2.70
C LEU A 64 -7.03 -12.62 -2.96
N HIS A 65 -6.20 -13.09 -2.02
CA HIS A 65 -4.73 -13.00 -2.09
C HIS A 65 -4.05 -14.29 -2.58
N THR A 66 -4.76 -15.11 -3.35
CA THR A 66 -4.13 -16.26 -4.04
C THR A 66 -3.10 -15.77 -5.07
N LYS A 67 -2.05 -16.57 -5.32
CA LYS A 67 -1.03 -16.26 -6.33
C LYS A 67 -1.61 -15.89 -7.69
N ALA A 68 -2.66 -16.61 -8.12
CA ALA A 68 -3.36 -16.35 -9.38
C ALA A 68 -4.07 -14.98 -9.39
N ASN A 69 -4.74 -14.60 -8.30
CA ASN A 69 -5.41 -13.32 -8.20
C ASN A 69 -4.43 -12.16 -8.13
N LEU A 70 -3.31 -12.30 -7.40
CA LEU A 70 -2.26 -11.28 -7.34
C LEU A 70 -1.61 -11.06 -8.72
N ARG A 71 -1.29 -12.14 -9.44
CA ARG A 71 -0.77 -12.05 -10.82
C ARG A 71 -1.78 -11.35 -11.75
N ARG A 72 -3.05 -11.70 -11.66
CA ARG A 72 -4.13 -11.06 -12.44
C ARG A 72 -4.28 -9.58 -12.10
N PHE A 73 -4.15 -9.21 -10.82
CA PHE A 73 -4.20 -7.81 -10.40
C PHE A 73 -3.04 -7.01 -11.01
N LEU A 74 -1.82 -7.57 -11.02
CA LEU A 74 -0.67 -6.95 -11.68
C LEU A 74 -0.86 -6.78 -13.19
N ASP A 75 -1.48 -7.76 -13.87
CA ASP A 75 -1.84 -7.62 -15.28
C ASP A 75 -2.82 -6.45 -15.52
N TYR A 76 -3.79 -6.26 -14.63
CA TYR A 76 -4.70 -5.10 -14.70
C TYR A 76 -3.96 -3.78 -14.51
N VAL A 77 -2.97 -3.73 -13.61
CA VAL A 77 -2.11 -2.55 -13.41
C VAL A 77 -1.30 -2.25 -14.66
N GLN A 78 -0.58 -3.25 -15.19
CA GLN A 78 0.29 -3.10 -16.37
C GLN A 78 -0.48 -2.60 -17.60
N ASN A 79 -1.72 -3.08 -17.77
CA ASN A 79 -2.58 -2.73 -18.90
C ASN A 79 -3.51 -1.53 -18.62
N GLY A 80 -3.39 -0.86 -17.48
CA GLY A 80 -4.17 0.33 -17.15
C GLY A 80 -5.68 0.11 -16.98
N GLN A 81 -6.10 -1.08 -16.53
CA GLN A 81 -7.51 -1.48 -16.39
C GLN A 81 -8.11 -0.98 -15.05
N VAL A 82 -8.26 0.34 -14.93
CA VAL A 82 -8.66 1.08 -13.71
C VAL A 82 -9.92 0.50 -13.06
N GLU A 83 -10.96 0.19 -13.83
CA GLU A 83 -12.23 -0.31 -13.29
C GLU A 83 -12.06 -1.67 -12.62
N LYS A 84 -11.20 -2.54 -13.17
CA LYS A 84 -10.92 -3.86 -12.60
C LYS A 84 -10.05 -3.75 -11.35
N ILE A 85 -9.08 -2.84 -11.33
CA ILE A 85 -8.26 -2.53 -10.15
C ILE A 85 -9.17 -2.07 -9.00
N THR A 86 -9.97 -1.03 -9.25
CA THR A 86 -10.92 -0.49 -8.28
C THR A 86 -11.89 -1.56 -7.77
N LYS A 87 -12.40 -2.42 -8.65
CA LYS A 87 -13.30 -3.52 -8.27
C LYS A 87 -12.64 -4.58 -7.39
N MET A 88 -11.36 -4.91 -7.62
CA MET A 88 -10.65 -5.87 -6.77
C MET A 88 -10.32 -5.25 -5.40
N CYS A 89 -9.90 -3.97 -5.39
CA CYS A 89 -9.68 -3.24 -4.15
C CYS A 89 -10.97 -3.03 -3.35
N SER A 90 -12.11 -2.76 -3.98
CA SER A 90 -13.39 -2.62 -3.27
C SER A 90 -13.85 -3.93 -2.63
N LYS A 91 -13.47 -5.08 -3.19
CA LYS A 91 -13.68 -6.40 -2.59
C LYS A 91 -12.74 -6.71 -1.42
N GLY A 92 -11.74 -5.87 -1.16
CA GLY A 92 -10.79 -6.05 -0.06
C GLY A 92 -9.44 -6.65 -0.47
N LEU A 93 -9.07 -6.64 -1.76
CA LEU A 93 -7.68 -6.92 -2.13
C LEU A 93 -6.77 -5.81 -1.57
N ASP A 94 -5.67 -6.20 -0.93
CA ASP A 94 -4.60 -5.34 -0.46
C ASP A 94 -3.55 -5.16 -1.58
N PRO A 95 -3.35 -3.93 -2.10
CA PRO A 95 -2.36 -3.68 -3.14
C PRO A 95 -0.91 -3.55 -2.61
N ASN A 96 -0.66 -3.73 -1.30
CA ASN A 96 0.68 -3.64 -0.70
C ASN A 96 1.36 -5.01 -0.67
N PHE A 97 1.80 -5.50 -1.83
CA PHE A 97 2.49 -6.78 -1.96
C PHE A 97 3.60 -6.72 -3.01
N HIS A 98 4.54 -7.67 -2.94
CA HIS A 98 5.55 -7.83 -3.98
C HIS A 98 5.11 -8.83 -5.06
N CYS A 99 5.33 -8.46 -6.31
CA CYS A 99 5.39 -9.39 -7.42
C CYS A 99 6.44 -10.47 -7.11
N GLN A 100 6.06 -11.74 -7.21
CA GLN A 100 6.97 -12.84 -6.87
C GLN A 100 8.18 -12.91 -7.82
N GLU A 101 7.97 -12.55 -9.08
CA GLU A 101 8.97 -12.65 -10.15
C GLU A 101 9.94 -11.48 -10.16
N SER A 102 9.44 -10.24 -10.07
CA SER A 102 10.26 -9.04 -10.20
C SER A 102 10.63 -8.38 -8.87
N GLY A 103 9.91 -8.65 -7.78
CA GLY A 103 10.06 -7.92 -6.51
C GLY A 103 9.45 -6.51 -6.50
N GLU A 104 8.84 -6.10 -7.61
CA GLU A 104 8.08 -4.85 -7.73
C GLU A 104 6.80 -4.87 -6.89
N THR A 105 6.20 -3.70 -6.68
CA THR A 105 4.88 -3.54 -6.09
C THR A 105 3.87 -3.11 -7.15
N PRO A 106 2.55 -3.29 -6.94
CA PRO A 106 1.55 -2.71 -7.85
C PRO A 106 1.75 -1.21 -8.09
N LEU A 107 2.10 -0.44 -7.05
CA LEU A 107 2.30 0.99 -7.15
C LEU A 107 3.54 1.35 -7.97
N THR A 108 4.63 0.60 -7.84
CA THR A 108 5.86 0.84 -8.63
C THR A 108 5.70 0.42 -10.08
N ILE A 109 5.01 -0.70 -10.36
CA ILE A 109 4.67 -1.13 -11.73
C ILE A 109 3.87 -0.05 -12.47
N ALA A 110 2.88 0.55 -11.80
CA ALA A 110 2.05 1.60 -12.37
C ALA A 110 2.85 2.82 -12.86
N THR A 111 4.03 3.09 -12.30
CA THR A 111 4.85 4.25 -12.71
C THR A 111 5.45 4.12 -14.11
N GLY A 112 5.64 2.88 -14.59
CA GLY A 112 6.26 2.56 -15.87
C GLY A 112 5.29 2.39 -17.04
N ILE A 113 3.98 2.54 -16.81
CA ILE A 113 2.97 2.42 -17.88
C ILE A 113 2.81 3.75 -18.64
N LYS A 114 2.25 3.70 -19.86
CA LYS A 114 2.10 4.87 -20.73
C LYS A 114 1.24 6.01 -20.17
N LYS A 115 0.25 5.70 -19.34
CA LYS A 115 -0.71 6.67 -18.75
C LYS A 115 -0.93 6.35 -17.26
N PRO A 116 0.04 6.68 -16.38
CA PRO A 116 0.08 6.20 -15.01
C PRO A 116 -0.97 6.85 -14.08
N SER A 117 -1.38 8.10 -14.34
CA SER A 117 -2.12 8.92 -13.36
C SER A 117 -3.36 8.23 -12.77
N LYS A 118 -4.26 7.74 -13.62
CA LYS A 118 -5.52 7.12 -13.16
C LYS A 118 -5.30 5.81 -12.42
N VAL A 119 -4.27 5.05 -12.80
CA VAL A 119 -3.92 3.78 -12.15
C VAL A 119 -3.33 4.03 -10.77
N LEU A 120 -2.41 4.99 -10.66
CA LEU A 120 -1.82 5.41 -9.38
C LEU A 120 -2.91 5.87 -8.40
N ILE A 121 -3.81 6.76 -8.85
CA ILE A 121 -4.94 7.23 -8.05
C ILE A 121 -5.83 6.07 -7.61
N ALA A 122 -6.15 5.14 -8.51
CA ALA A 122 -6.98 3.97 -8.18
C ALA A 122 -6.32 3.04 -7.16
N LEU A 123 -5.01 2.83 -7.24
CA LEU A 123 -4.25 2.03 -6.27
C LEU A 123 -4.21 2.70 -4.90
N VAL A 124 -3.92 4.01 -4.83
CA VAL A 124 -3.89 4.78 -3.58
C VAL A 124 -5.28 4.80 -2.92
N ASN A 125 -6.34 5.08 -3.69
CA ASN A 125 -7.73 4.98 -3.22
C ASN A 125 -8.08 3.54 -2.79
N GLY A 126 -7.46 2.55 -3.41
CA GLY A 126 -7.53 1.14 -3.05
C GLY A 126 -6.75 0.73 -1.80
N GLY A 127 -6.02 1.66 -1.18
CA GLY A 127 -5.24 1.44 0.04
C GLY A 127 -3.76 1.14 -0.18
N ALA A 128 -3.21 1.42 -1.37
CA ALA A 128 -1.76 1.38 -1.59
C ALA A 128 -1.07 2.48 -0.78
N LEU A 129 0.02 2.11 -0.10
CA LEU A 129 0.83 3.02 0.69
C LEU A 129 1.93 3.60 -0.20
N LEU A 130 2.07 4.92 -0.21
CA LEU A 130 3.00 5.64 -1.11
C LEU A 130 4.47 5.31 -0.83
N ASP A 131 4.76 4.95 0.42
CA ASP A 131 6.08 4.62 0.95
C ASP A 131 6.35 3.11 1.01
N TYR A 132 5.44 2.26 0.51
CA TYR A 132 5.66 0.83 0.45
C TYR A 132 6.77 0.51 -0.57
N ARG A 133 7.79 -0.19 -0.11
CA ARG A 133 9.01 -0.43 -0.87
C ARG A 133 9.00 -1.79 -1.56
N THR A 134 9.61 -1.83 -2.74
CA THR A 134 10.00 -3.04 -3.47
C THR A 134 11.02 -3.86 -2.68
N LYS A 135 11.33 -5.07 -3.15
CA LYS A 135 12.34 -5.93 -2.50
C LYS A 135 13.75 -5.34 -2.48
N ASP A 136 14.06 -4.45 -3.43
CA ASP A 136 15.34 -3.73 -3.47
C ASP A 136 15.32 -2.41 -2.67
N GLY A 137 14.22 -2.09 -1.98
CA GLY A 137 14.09 -0.91 -1.14
C GLY A 137 13.60 0.37 -1.84
N SER A 138 13.29 0.32 -3.14
CA SER A 138 12.76 1.46 -3.89
C SER A 138 11.30 1.75 -3.56
N THR A 139 10.89 3.02 -3.63
CA THR A 139 9.49 3.46 -3.51
C THR A 139 8.93 3.73 -4.89
N ALA A 140 7.62 4.00 -5.00
CA ALA A 140 7.03 4.41 -6.28
C ALA A 140 7.64 5.71 -6.82
N VAL A 141 8.06 6.64 -5.94
CA VAL A 141 8.74 7.88 -6.36
C VAL A 141 10.10 7.58 -6.98
N HIS A 142 10.92 6.70 -6.38
CA HIS A 142 12.18 6.26 -6.96
C HIS A 142 11.97 5.68 -8.36
N ARG A 143 11.00 4.77 -8.52
CA ARG A 143 10.73 4.14 -9.82
C ARG A 143 10.14 5.08 -10.85
N ALA A 144 9.36 6.09 -10.45
CA ALA A 144 8.90 7.14 -11.36
C ALA A 144 10.08 7.93 -11.96
N VAL A 145 11.13 8.19 -11.18
CA VAL A 145 12.37 8.84 -11.64
C VAL A 145 13.13 7.92 -12.60
N ASP A 146 13.32 6.65 -12.24
CA ASP A 146 14.02 5.66 -13.09
C ASP A 146 13.35 5.50 -14.46
N HIS A 147 12.01 5.47 -14.47
CA HIS A 147 11.20 5.41 -15.70
C HIS A 147 11.12 6.75 -16.45
N ARG A 148 11.72 7.84 -15.93
CA ARG A 148 11.61 9.20 -16.47
C ARG A 148 10.15 9.65 -16.66
N SER A 149 9.27 9.20 -15.76
CA SER A 149 7.83 9.38 -15.84
C SER A 149 7.40 10.61 -15.04
N LEU A 150 7.49 11.79 -15.67
CA LEU A 150 7.07 13.06 -15.06
C LEU A 150 5.60 13.04 -14.64
N GLU A 151 4.74 12.36 -15.41
CA GLU A 151 3.32 12.21 -15.07
C GLU A 151 3.13 11.39 -13.78
N ALA A 152 3.83 10.26 -13.64
CA ALA A 152 3.76 9.46 -12.41
C ALA A 152 4.31 10.25 -11.21
N LEU A 153 5.44 10.94 -11.39
CA LEU A 153 6.05 11.75 -10.34
C LEU A 153 5.11 12.86 -9.86
N ARG A 154 4.50 13.61 -10.79
CA ARG A 154 3.51 14.64 -10.46
C ARG A 154 2.27 14.08 -9.76
N THR A 155 1.82 12.89 -10.15
CA THR A 155 0.66 12.25 -9.50
C THR A 155 0.98 11.79 -8.08
N LEU A 156 2.20 11.30 -7.83
CA LEU A 156 2.62 10.81 -6.52
C LEU A 156 2.95 11.92 -5.52
N LEU A 157 3.35 13.09 -6.01
CA LEU A 157 3.70 14.27 -5.20
C LEU A 157 2.55 15.29 -5.08
N GLY A 158 1.48 15.10 -5.86
CA GLY A 158 0.37 16.05 -6.04
C GLY A 158 -0.71 15.96 -4.99
#